data_AF-A0A804LQC9-F1
#
_entry.id   AF-A0A804LQC9-F1
#
_cell.length_a   1.000
_cell.length_b   1.000
_cell.length_c   1.000
_cell.angle_alpha   90.00
_cell.angle_beta   90.00
_cell.angle_gamma   90.00
#
_symmetry.space_group_name_H-M   'P 1'
#
loop_
_entity.id
_entity.type
_entity.pdbx_description
1 polymer ?
#
loop_
_entity_poly.entity_id
_entity_poly.type
_entity_poly.pdbx_seq_one_letter_code
_entity_poly.pdbx_strand_id
1 'polypeptide(L)'
;MRWKLEKRRKLLLLLLAILAASLTYQAGLNPPGGFWQENITGHVIGNPVLNDNYRRRYMAFFYCNATAFVSSLAIIMLLVNRKLSARGIQSHALGVCVVLDLVGLMGAFAAGSSRMVSTSIYVLVLVVAVLLCIMLQVVLVVSESVQRLLQRLLSVFDVTEGDAGFVLPHVAAAASNGEPRDPWYEKKPKYLLLLAALAAAVTYQAAMNPPGGLWDDGQTGHVAGDPVLRSSHPSRYRAFFYCNATSFMASLVIMQYYTLRYIFRARGGRAGAVGAELASRGGGSARSRWRSPLTAARRRRGPVAVTARAPGGGSAGSGWWRRGLPAVEAQAPGGGTVAQ
;
A
#
# COMPACT_ATOMS: atom_id res chain seq x y z
N MET A 1 -0.51 -20.25 -11.39
CA MET A 1 0.08 -18.89 -11.22
C MET A 1 -0.45 -18.13 -9.99
N ARG A 2 -1.78 -18.05 -9.76
CA ARG A 2 -2.39 -17.31 -8.63
C ARG A 2 -1.85 -17.64 -7.24
N TRP A 3 -1.68 -18.93 -6.91
CA TRP A 3 -1.19 -19.36 -5.59
C TRP A 3 0.22 -18.86 -5.26
N LYS A 4 1.13 -18.82 -6.27
CA LYS A 4 2.48 -18.25 -6.11
C LYS A 4 2.42 -16.76 -5.78
N LEU A 5 1.51 -15.99 -6.39
CA LEU A 5 1.35 -14.55 -6.13
C LEU A 5 0.76 -14.28 -4.75
N GLU A 6 -0.26 -15.03 -4.34
CA GLU A 6 -0.85 -14.88 -3.00
C GLU A 6 0.16 -15.22 -1.90
N LYS A 7 0.94 -16.30 -2.08
CA LYS A 7 2.02 -16.67 -1.16
C LYS A 7 3.08 -15.57 -1.09
N ARG A 8 3.52 -15.02 -2.23
CA ARG A 8 4.47 -13.89 -2.26
C ARG A 8 3.89 -12.68 -1.53
N ARG A 9 2.66 -12.25 -1.82
CA ARG A 9 2.02 -11.09 -1.15
C ARG A 9 1.97 -11.26 0.37
N LYS A 10 1.54 -12.43 0.85
CA LYS A 10 1.49 -12.72 2.29
C LYS A 10 2.89 -12.63 2.90
N LEU A 11 3.92 -13.13 2.23
CA LEU A 11 5.29 -13.09 2.72
C LEU A 11 5.82 -11.64 2.84
N LEU A 12 5.54 -10.77 1.85
CA LEU A 12 5.99 -9.37 1.88
C LEU A 12 5.32 -8.58 3.01
N LEU A 13 4.00 -8.71 3.15
CA LEU A 13 3.23 -8.07 4.21
C LEU A 13 3.60 -8.57 5.60
N LEU A 14 3.84 -9.88 5.73
CA LEU A 14 4.29 -10.47 6.98
C LEU A 14 5.69 -9.96 7.35
N LEU A 15 6.60 -9.79 6.38
CA LEU A 15 7.92 -9.22 6.64
C LEU A 15 7.81 -7.78 7.15
N LEU A 16 6.97 -6.95 6.53
CA LEU A 16 6.74 -5.57 6.98
C LEU A 16 6.18 -5.54 8.41
N ALA A 17 5.15 -6.34 8.69
CA ALA A 17 4.51 -6.37 9.99
C ALA A 17 5.41 -6.95 11.10
N ILE A 18 6.22 -7.97 10.80
CA ILE A 18 7.20 -8.48 11.77
C ILE A 18 8.27 -7.43 12.05
N LEU A 19 8.80 -6.78 11.00
CA LEU A 19 9.78 -5.71 11.16
C LEU A 19 9.22 -4.59 12.05
N ALA A 20 8.04 -4.05 11.71
CA ALA A 20 7.42 -2.97 12.45
C ALA A 20 7.07 -3.39 13.89
N ALA A 21 6.53 -4.60 14.12
CA ALA A 21 6.31 -5.13 15.46
C ALA A 21 7.62 -5.22 16.26
N SER A 22 8.70 -5.74 15.67
CA SER A 22 10.00 -5.85 16.35
C SER A 22 10.58 -4.48 16.70
N LEU A 23 10.55 -3.52 15.78
CA LEU A 23 11.07 -2.17 16.02
C LEU A 23 10.28 -1.42 17.09
N THR A 24 8.95 -1.52 17.03
CA THR A 24 8.08 -0.83 17.97
C THR A 24 8.08 -1.47 19.35
N TYR A 25 8.22 -2.79 19.43
CA TYR A 25 8.42 -3.50 20.68
C TYR A 25 9.73 -3.08 21.36
N GLN A 26 10.85 -3.10 20.62
CA GLN A 26 12.16 -2.71 21.16
C GLN A 26 12.18 -1.27 21.64
N ALA A 27 11.63 -0.34 20.86
CA ALA A 27 11.58 1.07 21.25
C ALA A 27 10.53 1.37 22.33
N GLY A 28 9.54 0.49 22.51
CA GLY A 28 8.60 0.56 23.64
C GLY A 28 9.26 0.16 24.96
N LEU A 29 10.12 -0.86 24.95
CA LEU A 29 10.88 -1.28 26.13
C LEU A 29 12.02 -0.32 26.48
N ASN A 30 12.66 0.26 25.46
CA ASN A 30 13.75 1.21 25.60
C ASN A 30 13.35 2.52 24.91
N PRO A 31 12.62 3.41 25.60
CA PRO A 31 12.15 4.65 25.02
C PRO A 31 13.34 5.50 24.60
N PRO A 32 13.21 6.25 23.49
CA PRO A 32 14.28 7.09 22.99
C PRO A 32 14.70 8.09 24.07
N GLY A 33 15.97 8.11 24.46
CA GLY A 33 16.45 8.95 25.56
C GLY A 33 16.74 8.17 26.84
N GLY A 34 16.32 6.91 26.92
CA GLY A 34 16.55 6.05 28.07
C GLY A 34 15.66 6.40 29.27
N PHE A 35 16.06 5.87 30.41
CA PHE A 35 15.40 6.05 31.71
C PHE A 35 16.33 6.75 32.67
N TRP A 36 15.74 7.49 33.61
CA TRP A 36 16.49 7.99 34.76
C TRP A 36 17.03 6.82 35.60
N GLN A 37 18.33 6.84 35.89
CA GLN A 37 19.00 5.80 36.69
C GLN A 37 19.16 6.19 38.16
N GLU A 38 19.08 7.47 38.49
CA GLU A 38 19.22 7.99 39.84
C GLU A 38 18.04 8.90 40.22
N ASN A 39 17.69 8.91 41.51
CA ASN A 39 16.66 9.81 42.05
C ASN A 39 17.32 11.17 42.32
N ILE A 40 17.40 12.01 41.30
CA ILE A 40 17.87 13.39 41.40
C ILE A 40 16.64 14.30 41.50
N THR A 41 16.71 15.38 42.28
CA THR A 41 15.57 16.26 42.62
C THR A 41 14.64 16.56 41.44
N GLY A 42 13.43 16.00 41.46
CA GLY A 42 12.39 16.19 40.44
C GLY A 42 12.25 15.04 39.43
N HIS A 43 13.17 14.08 39.43
CA HIS A 43 13.17 12.92 38.56
C HIS A 43 13.05 11.63 39.38
N VAL A 44 12.25 10.69 38.87
CA VAL A 44 12.03 9.38 39.49
C VAL A 44 12.73 8.33 38.64
N ILE A 45 13.50 7.46 39.28
CA ILE A 45 14.16 6.32 38.62
C ILE A 45 13.13 5.51 37.83
N GLY A 46 13.50 5.13 36.61
CA GLY A 46 12.64 4.36 35.71
C GLY A 46 11.62 5.20 34.92
N ASN A 47 11.50 6.51 35.16
CA ASN A 47 10.76 7.37 34.25
C ASN A 47 11.55 7.59 32.95
N PRO A 48 10.89 7.61 31.78
CA PRO A 48 11.54 7.91 30.51
C PRO A 48 12.07 9.35 30.51
N VAL A 49 13.37 9.53 30.26
CA VAL A 49 14.03 10.85 30.27
C VAL A 49 13.37 11.80 29.26
N LEU A 50 12.94 11.26 28.12
CA LEU A 50 12.26 12.02 27.08
C LEU A 50 10.91 12.59 27.53
N ASN A 51 10.21 11.94 28.45
CA ASN A 51 8.92 12.40 28.96
C ASN A 51 9.07 13.65 29.83
N ASP A 52 10.15 13.72 30.59
CA ASP A 52 10.42 14.83 31.51
C ASP A 52 10.95 16.04 30.73
N ASN A 53 11.90 15.82 29.81
CA ASN A 53 12.53 16.91 29.06
C ASN A 53 11.71 17.35 27.83
N TYR A 54 10.98 16.44 27.18
CA TYR A 54 10.27 16.71 25.94
C TYR A 54 8.89 16.00 25.86
N ARG A 55 8.03 16.27 26.85
CA ARG A 55 6.68 15.68 27.00
C ARG A 55 5.90 15.48 25.69
N ARG A 56 5.78 16.52 24.86
CA ARG A 56 5.00 16.46 23.61
C ARG A 56 5.56 15.41 22.63
N ARG A 57 6.88 15.29 22.56
CA ARG A 57 7.54 14.31 21.68
C ARG A 57 7.42 12.90 22.24
N TYR A 58 7.58 12.74 23.55
CA TYR A 58 7.33 11.46 24.19
C TYR A 58 5.91 10.97 23.93
N MET A 59 4.89 11.82 24.07
CA MET A 59 3.51 11.46 23.79
C MET A 59 3.30 11.08 22.31
N ALA A 60 3.83 11.88 21.38
CA ALA A 60 3.76 11.57 19.95
C ALA A 60 4.45 10.22 19.64
N PHE A 61 5.64 9.99 20.19
CA PHE A 61 6.37 8.73 20.06
C PHE A 61 5.54 7.57 20.61
N PHE A 62 5.04 7.67 21.84
CA PHE A 62 4.29 6.62 22.52
C PHE A 62 3.06 6.19 21.74
N TYR A 63 2.22 7.15 21.33
CA TYR A 63 1.00 6.84 20.57
C TYR A 63 1.32 6.31 19.17
N CYS A 64 2.25 6.93 18.44
CA CYS A 64 2.62 6.45 17.10
C CYS A 64 3.22 5.03 17.16
N ASN A 65 4.11 4.78 18.13
CA ASN A 65 4.74 3.48 18.33
C ASN A 65 3.71 2.40 18.71
N ALA A 66 2.78 2.71 19.61
CA ALA A 66 1.70 1.80 19.99
C ALA A 66 0.76 1.50 18.81
N THR A 67 0.38 2.52 18.03
CA THR A 67 -0.48 2.32 16.84
C THR A 67 0.18 1.42 15.81
N ALA A 68 1.48 1.59 15.57
CA ALA A 68 2.24 0.72 14.67
C ALA A 68 2.33 -0.71 15.22
N PHE A 69 2.63 -0.89 16.51
CA PHE A 69 2.67 -2.23 17.11
C PHE A 69 1.32 -2.97 16.98
N VAL A 70 0.22 -2.33 17.37
CA VAL A 70 -1.13 -2.92 17.28
C VAL A 70 -1.52 -3.19 15.83
N SER A 71 -1.21 -2.26 14.91
CA SER A 71 -1.49 -2.45 13.49
C SER A 71 -0.70 -3.62 12.90
N SER A 72 0.57 -3.75 13.26
CA SER A 72 1.41 -4.90 12.90
C SER A 72 0.82 -6.23 13.38
N LEU A 73 0.34 -6.30 14.63
CA LEU A 73 -0.34 -7.50 15.14
C LEU A 73 -1.63 -7.79 14.38
N ALA A 74 -2.42 -6.76 14.05
CA ALA A 74 -3.63 -6.91 13.24
C ALA A 74 -3.31 -7.46 11.85
N ILE A 75 -2.24 -6.97 11.19
CA ILE A 75 -1.77 -7.49 9.90
C ILE A 75 -1.39 -8.96 10.05
N ILE A 76 -0.59 -9.33 11.06
CA ILE A 76 -0.18 -10.72 11.29
C ILE A 76 -1.41 -11.62 11.49
N MET A 77 -2.35 -11.23 12.35
CA MET A 77 -3.58 -12.00 12.60
C MET A 77 -4.43 -12.16 11.33
N LEU A 78 -4.63 -11.08 10.57
CA LEU A 78 -5.34 -11.10 9.29
C LEU A 78 -4.63 -12.00 8.26
N LEU A 79 -3.30 -12.11 8.29
CA LEU A 79 -2.55 -12.90 7.32
C LEU A 79 -2.48 -14.39 7.65
N VAL A 80 -2.30 -14.70 8.94
CA VAL A 80 -2.16 -16.07 9.47
C VAL A 80 -3.49 -16.81 9.38
N ASN A 81 -4.60 -16.18 9.76
CA ASN A 81 -5.90 -16.84 9.70
C ASN A 81 -6.44 -16.81 8.26
N ARG A 82 -6.58 -17.97 7.61
CA ARG A 82 -7.08 -18.08 6.23
C ARG A 82 -8.46 -17.42 6.04
N LYS A 83 -9.37 -17.56 7.01
CA LYS A 83 -10.73 -16.99 6.92
C LYS A 83 -10.68 -15.47 7.00
N LEU A 84 -9.93 -14.93 7.98
CA LEU A 84 -9.73 -13.49 8.11
C LEU A 84 -8.92 -12.90 6.97
N SER A 85 -8.00 -13.66 6.39
CA SER A 85 -7.21 -13.23 5.24
C SER A 85 -8.10 -13.03 4.02
N ALA A 86 -8.95 -14.01 3.70
CA ALA A 86 -9.88 -13.89 2.58
C ALA A 86 -10.78 -12.66 2.76
N ARG A 87 -11.36 -12.49 3.96
CA ARG A 87 -12.26 -11.38 4.27
C ARG A 87 -11.55 -10.04 4.37
N GLY A 88 -10.36 -10.00 4.96
CA GLY A 88 -9.54 -8.82 5.22
C GLY A 88 -8.80 -8.31 3.98
N ILE A 89 -8.56 -9.17 2.98
CA ILE A 89 -8.10 -8.75 1.65
C ILE A 89 -9.27 -8.15 0.85
N GLN A 90 -10.48 -8.68 1.05
CA GLN A 90 -11.68 -8.23 0.37
C GLN A 90 -12.20 -6.92 0.98
N SER A 91 -12.20 -6.81 2.31
CA SER A 91 -12.44 -5.58 3.03
C SER A 91 -11.21 -4.69 2.94
N HIS A 92 -11.39 -3.37 2.93
CA HIS A 92 -10.28 -2.42 2.91
C HIS A 92 -9.43 -2.44 4.20
N ALA A 93 -9.78 -3.29 5.18
CA ALA A 93 -9.15 -3.39 6.49
C ALA A 93 -7.63 -3.62 6.42
N LEU A 94 -7.17 -4.59 5.62
CA LEU A 94 -5.73 -4.85 5.48
C LEU A 94 -4.98 -3.61 4.94
N GLY A 95 -5.59 -2.90 3.99
CA GLY A 95 -5.01 -1.68 3.45
C GLY A 95 -4.92 -0.57 4.49
N VAL A 96 -5.98 -0.38 5.30
CA VAL A 96 -5.99 0.58 6.41
C VAL A 96 -4.93 0.23 7.44
N CYS A 97 -4.81 -1.04 7.84
CA CYS A 97 -3.76 -1.46 8.78
C CYS A 97 -2.36 -1.16 8.24
N VAL A 98 -2.08 -1.47 6.97
CA VAL A 98 -0.77 -1.17 6.38
C VAL A 98 -0.47 0.33 6.40
N VAL A 99 -1.46 1.19 6.12
CA VAL A 99 -1.28 2.65 6.19
C VAL A 99 -1.05 3.12 7.62
N LEU A 100 -1.84 2.63 8.58
CA LEU A 100 -1.69 2.96 10.00
C LEU A 100 -0.33 2.51 10.55
N ASP A 101 0.12 1.31 10.16
CA ASP A 101 1.42 0.77 10.54
C ASP A 101 2.56 1.66 10.04
N LEU A 102 2.46 2.09 8.78
CA LEU A 102 3.47 2.92 8.13
C LEU A 102 3.51 4.35 8.69
N VAL A 103 2.35 4.98 8.87
CA VAL A 103 2.24 6.32 9.48
C VAL A 103 2.70 6.29 10.94
N GLY A 104 2.28 5.27 11.70
CA GLY A 104 2.68 5.10 13.09
C GLY A 104 4.19 4.89 13.23
N LEU A 105 4.79 4.05 12.38
CA LEU A 105 6.23 3.79 12.44
C LEU A 105 7.05 5.03 12.05
N MET A 106 6.61 5.77 11.02
CA MET A 106 7.25 7.03 10.62
C MET A 106 7.10 8.13 11.67
N GLY A 107 5.93 8.24 12.29
CA GLY A 107 5.66 9.18 13.38
C GLY A 107 6.50 8.88 14.62
N ALA A 108 6.61 7.60 14.99
CA ALA A 108 7.46 7.15 16.09
C ALA A 108 8.94 7.45 15.80
N PHE A 109 9.41 7.14 14.59
CA PHE A 109 10.77 7.49 14.16
C PHE A 109 11.02 9.00 14.28
N ALA A 110 10.12 9.84 13.78
CA ALA A 110 10.27 11.30 13.81
C ALA A 110 10.32 11.86 15.23
N ALA A 111 9.39 11.44 16.08
CA ALA A 111 9.27 11.91 17.45
C ALA A 111 10.39 11.38 18.36
N GLY A 112 10.81 10.13 18.15
CA GLY A 112 11.84 9.47 18.94
C GLY A 112 13.25 9.96 18.63
N SER A 113 13.58 10.14 17.35
CA SER A 113 14.93 10.51 16.91
C SER A 113 15.24 12.00 17.05
N SER A 114 14.23 12.88 16.99
CA SER A 114 14.46 14.32 16.90
C SER A 114 14.50 14.99 18.28
N ARG A 115 15.60 15.70 18.57
CA ARG A 115 15.76 16.52 19.79
C ARG A 115 15.67 18.03 19.56
N MET A 116 15.91 18.51 18.35
CA MET A 116 15.78 19.93 17.99
C MET A 116 14.60 20.19 17.07
N VAL A 117 14.14 21.44 17.05
CA VAL A 117 13.07 21.87 16.14
C VAL A 117 13.52 21.76 14.68
N SER A 118 14.76 22.15 14.34
CA SER A 118 15.27 22.08 12.96
C SER A 118 15.36 20.64 12.43
N THR A 119 15.86 19.70 13.23
CA THR A 119 15.90 18.28 12.82
C THR A 119 14.50 17.68 12.78
N SER A 120 13.62 18.09 13.70
CA SER A 120 12.22 17.66 13.69
C SER A 120 11.48 18.14 12.43
N ILE A 121 11.66 19.39 12.00
CA ILE A 121 11.06 19.91 10.76
C ILE A 121 11.55 19.09 9.57
N TYR A 122 12.85 18.79 9.50
CA TYR A 122 13.41 17.95 8.44
C TYR A 122 12.73 16.58 8.38
N VAL A 123 12.63 15.86 9.50
CA VAL A 123 12.00 14.52 9.49
C VAL A 123 10.51 14.61 9.19
N LEU A 124 9.80 15.63 9.68
CA LEU A 124 8.39 15.83 9.36
C LEU A 124 8.18 16.07 7.86
N VAL A 125 8.99 16.95 7.25
CA VAL A 125 8.96 17.18 5.79
C VAL A 125 9.27 15.88 5.05
N LEU A 126 10.24 15.11 5.52
CA LEU A 126 10.60 13.82 4.93
C LEU A 126 9.44 12.81 5.03
N VAL A 127 8.73 12.73 6.15
CA VAL A 127 7.53 11.90 6.32
C VAL A 127 6.44 12.31 5.33
N VAL A 128 6.16 13.61 5.21
CA VAL A 128 5.16 14.11 4.26
C VAL A 128 5.56 13.78 2.82
N ALA A 129 6.83 13.99 2.45
CA ALA A 129 7.35 13.64 1.13
C ALA A 129 7.21 12.15 0.82
N VAL A 130 7.45 11.28 1.81
CA VAL A 130 7.28 9.83 1.68
C VAL A 130 5.81 9.45 1.50
N LEU A 131 4.89 10.04 2.26
CA LEU A 131 3.46 9.80 2.09
C LEU A 131 2.98 10.23 0.70
N LEU A 132 3.44 11.38 0.21
CA LEU A 132 3.17 11.84 -1.16
C LEU A 132 3.75 10.88 -2.21
N CYS A 133 4.98 10.39 -2.00
CA CYS A 133 5.60 9.39 -2.87
C CYS A 133 4.76 8.10 -2.91
N ILE A 134 4.28 7.62 -1.77
CA ILE A 134 3.43 6.44 -1.67
C ILE A 134 2.08 6.67 -2.38
N MET A 135 1.45 7.82 -2.19
CA MET A 135 0.22 8.17 -2.91
C MET A 135 0.44 8.21 -4.42
N LEU A 136 1.54 8.79 -4.89
CA LEU A 136 1.93 8.80 -6.29
C LEU A 136 2.13 7.37 -6.81
N GLN A 137 2.81 6.49 -6.05
CA GLN A 137 2.98 5.08 -6.42
C GLN A 137 1.64 4.36 -6.56
N VAL A 138 0.68 4.60 -5.65
CA VAL A 138 -0.67 4.03 -5.76
C VAL A 138 -1.35 4.50 -7.05
N VAL A 139 -1.30 5.79 -7.34
CA VAL A 139 -1.88 6.35 -8.57
C VAL A 139 -1.23 5.73 -9.82
N LEU A 140 0.10 5.61 -9.84
CA LEU A 140 0.84 5.01 -10.95
C LEU A 140 0.54 3.53 -11.15
N VAL A 141 0.34 2.78 -10.06
CA VAL A 141 0.03 1.34 -10.13
C VAL A 141 -1.42 1.09 -10.52
N VAL A 142 -2.34 2.00 -10.18
CA VAL A 142 -3.78 1.84 -10.47
C VAL A 142 -4.15 2.40 -11.84
N SER A 143 -3.54 3.51 -12.27
CA SER A 143 -3.92 4.21 -13.49
C SER A 143 -3.09 3.78 -14.69
N GLU A 144 -3.64 2.87 -15.51
CA GLU A 144 -3.12 2.52 -16.84
C GLU A 144 -2.92 3.77 -17.73
N SER A 145 -3.78 4.78 -17.55
CA SER A 145 -3.68 6.05 -18.28
C SER A 145 -2.44 6.84 -17.89
N VAL A 146 -2.11 6.89 -16.60
CA VAL A 146 -0.89 7.58 -16.12
C VAL A 146 0.35 6.79 -16.50
N GLN A 147 0.33 5.45 -16.49
CA GLN A 147 1.46 4.66 -16.99
C GLN A 147 1.77 4.98 -18.45
N ARG A 148 0.74 5.05 -19.31
CA ARG A 148 0.90 5.45 -20.72
C ARG A 148 1.39 6.89 -20.87
N LEU A 149 0.89 7.81 -20.03
CA LEU A 149 1.34 9.20 -20.05
C LEU A 149 2.81 9.33 -19.62
N LEU A 150 3.22 8.62 -18.57
CA LEU A 150 4.60 8.60 -18.07
C LEU A 150 5.54 7.97 -19.11
N GLN A 151 5.15 6.88 -19.76
CA GLN A 151 5.93 6.30 -20.85
C GLN A 151 6.09 7.29 -22.01
N ARG A 152 5.02 8.02 -22.37
CA ARG A 152 5.13 9.08 -23.38
C ARG A 152 6.08 10.19 -22.96
N LEU A 153 5.98 10.67 -21.72
CA LEU A 153 6.87 11.71 -21.19
C LEU A 153 8.33 11.24 -21.13
N LEU A 154 8.58 10.05 -20.60
CA LEU A 154 9.93 9.48 -20.56
C LEU A 154 10.49 9.27 -21.95
N SER A 155 9.69 8.80 -22.92
CA SER A 155 10.14 8.67 -24.31
C SER A 155 10.47 10.00 -24.99
N VAL A 156 9.89 11.10 -24.52
CA VAL A 156 10.27 12.44 -24.99
C VAL A 156 11.63 12.85 -24.42
N PHE A 157 11.92 12.47 -23.16
CA PHE A 157 13.22 12.75 -22.53
C PHE A 157 14.34 11.82 -23.00
N ASP A 158 14.04 10.55 -23.31
CA ASP A 158 15.01 9.56 -23.79
C ASP A 158 15.59 9.94 -25.17
N VAL A 159 14.84 10.71 -25.95
CA VAL A 159 15.32 11.27 -27.23
C VAL A 159 16.39 12.36 -27.04
N THR A 160 16.56 12.89 -25.82
CA THR A 160 17.57 13.92 -25.52
C THR A 160 18.94 13.38 -25.11
N GLU A 161 19.09 12.07 -24.86
CA GLU A 161 20.40 11.39 -24.72
C GLU A 161 20.89 10.74 -26.03
N GLY A 162 20.39 11.20 -27.16
CA GLY A 162 20.81 10.73 -28.48
C GLY A 162 22.07 11.41 -29.01
N ASP A 163 23.21 11.38 -28.29
CA ASP A 163 24.55 11.51 -28.92
C ASP A 163 25.73 11.16 -27.99
N ALA A 164 25.85 9.89 -27.55
CA ALA A 164 27.12 9.27 -27.13
C ALA A 164 26.88 7.84 -26.62
N GLY A 165 26.95 6.83 -27.49
CA GLY A 165 26.84 5.45 -27.03
C GLY A 165 26.89 4.43 -28.15
N PHE A 166 28.11 4.09 -28.56
CA PHE A 166 28.46 2.97 -29.42
C PHE A 166 27.68 1.69 -29.06
N VAL A 167 26.64 1.40 -29.86
CA VAL A 167 25.89 0.14 -29.75
C VAL A 167 26.74 -0.95 -30.40
N LEU A 168 27.40 -1.71 -29.53
CA LEU A 168 28.06 -2.96 -29.90
C LEU A 168 27.01 -3.96 -30.45
N PRO A 169 27.17 -4.51 -31.66
CA PRO A 169 26.18 -5.34 -32.35
C PRO A 169 25.84 -6.68 -31.66
N HIS A 170 26.46 -7.00 -30.53
CA HIS A 170 26.21 -8.22 -29.75
C HIS A 170 24.95 -8.17 -28.88
N VAL A 171 24.46 -6.98 -28.50
CA VAL A 171 23.27 -6.87 -27.63
C VAL A 171 21.96 -7.06 -28.44
N ALA A 172 21.95 -6.66 -29.71
CA ALA A 172 20.79 -6.83 -30.59
C ALA A 172 20.56 -8.30 -31.00
N ALA A 173 21.63 -9.10 -31.12
CA ALA A 173 21.54 -10.53 -31.43
C ALA A 173 21.05 -11.39 -30.26
N ALA A 174 21.14 -10.90 -29.02
CA ALA A 174 20.66 -11.60 -27.83
C ALA A 174 19.12 -11.55 -27.66
N ALA A 175 18.42 -10.69 -28.41
CA ALA A 175 16.97 -10.52 -28.27
C ALA A 175 16.14 -11.57 -29.04
N SER A 176 16.73 -12.30 -29.99
CA SER A 176 16.00 -13.26 -30.84
C SER A 176 16.03 -14.70 -30.35
N ASN A 177 16.96 -15.04 -29.45
CA ASN A 177 17.00 -16.36 -28.84
C ASN A 177 16.38 -16.25 -27.45
N GLY A 178 15.43 -17.13 -27.13
CA GLY A 178 14.77 -17.19 -25.83
C GLY A 178 15.73 -17.59 -24.72
N GLU A 179 16.67 -16.70 -24.37
CA GLU A 179 17.56 -16.83 -23.24
C GLU A 179 16.71 -17.06 -21.98
N PRO A 180 17.04 -18.07 -21.17
CA PRO A 180 16.28 -18.37 -19.97
C PRO A 180 16.36 -17.16 -19.06
N ARG A 181 15.20 -16.52 -18.80
CA ARG A 181 15.08 -15.36 -17.91
C ARG A 181 15.95 -15.56 -16.66
N ASP A 182 16.99 -14.75 -16.54
CA ASP A 182 18.00 -14.90 -15.51
C ASP A 182 17.33 -15.05 -14.13
N PRO A 183 17.58 -16.16 -13.39
CA PRO A 183 16.97 -16.40 -12.08
C PRO A 183 17.21 -15.24 -11.10
N TRP A 184 18.22 -14.41 -11.34
CA TRP A 184 18.46 -13.18 -10.58
C TRP A 184 17.29 -12.19 -10.65
N TYR A 185 16.67 -11.99 -11.81
CA TYR A 185 15.59 -11.01 -12.00
C TYR A 185 14.31 -11.41 -11.24
N GLU A 186 14.03 -12.72 -11.17
CA GLU A 186 12.93 -13.31 -10.42
C GLU A 186 13.09 -13.18 -8.89
N LYS A 187 14.36 -13.23 -8.43
CA LYS A 187 14.73 -13.18 -7.01
C LYS A 187 15.04 -11.77 -6.50
N LYS A 188 15.44 -10.84 -7.38
CA LYS A 188 15.79 -9.44 -7.06
C LYS A 188 14.84 -8.76 -6.08
N PRO A 189 13.49 -8.83 -6.23
CA PRO A 189 12.57 -8.20 -5.28
C PRO A 189 12.69 -8.73 -3.85
N LYS A 190 13.01 -10.02 -3.68
CA LYS A 190 13.15 -10.63 -2.34
C LYS A 190 14.42 -10.12 -1.66
N TYR A 191 15.54 -10.09 -2.37
CA TYR A 191 16.80 -9.59 -1.83
C TYR A 191 16.74 -8.10 -1.52
N LEU A 192 16.12 -7.31 -2.40
CA LEU A 192 15.90 -5.89 -2.13
C LEU A 192 15.01 -5.66 -0.92
N LEU A 193 13.97 -6.49 -0.72
CA LEU A 193 13.11 -6.36 0.45
C LEU A 193 13.84 -6.75 1.74
N LEU A 194 14.66 -7.81 1.71
CA LEU A 194 15.48 -8.21 2.85
C LEU A 194 16.51 -7.12 3.20
N LEU A 195 17.17 -6.56 2.18
CA LEU A 195 18.12 -5.45 2.36
C LEU A 195 17.42 -4.20 2.91
N ALA A 196 16.23 -3.86 2.40
CA ALA A 196 15.44 -2.75 2.90
C ALA A 196 14.96 -2.98 4.33
N ALA A 197 14.51 -4.19 4.68
CA ALA A 197 14.12 -4.51 6.05
C ALA A 197 15.31 -4.41 7.02
N LEU A 198 16.49 -4.89 6.60
CA LEU A 198 17.72 -4.75 7.36
C LEU A 198 18.11 -3.28 7.54
N ALA A 199 18.13 -2.51 6.46
CA ALA A 199 18.47 -1.09 6.48
C ALA A 199 17.48 -0.31 7.37
N ALA A 200 16.18 -0.55 7.24
CA ALA A 200 15.15 0.02 8.10
C ALA A 200 15.37 -0.33 9.58
N ALA A 201 15.71 -1.58 9.88
CA ALA A 201 15.95 -1.99 11.27
C ALA A 201 17.17 -1.29 11.88
N VAL A 202 18.31 -1.34 11.18
CA VAL A 202 19.57 -0.74 11.65
C VAL A 202 19.41 0.77 11.82
N THR A 203 18.77 1.43 10.85
CA THR A 203 18.60 2.88 10.88
C THR A 203 17.62 3.34 11.96
N TYR A 204 16.54 2.61 12.19
CA TYR A 204 15.61 2.88 13.29
C TYR A 204 16.30 2.73 14.65
N GLN A 205 17.06 1.64 14.85
CA GLN A 205 17.81 1.41 16.09
C GLN A 205 18.87 2.49 16.33
N ALA A 206 19.65 2.84 15.30
CA ALA A 206 20.67 3.87 15.39
C ALA A 206 20.08 5.28 15.62
N ALA A 207 18.80 5.48 15.30
CA ALA A 207 18.10 6.73 15.60
C ALA A 207 17.62 6.81 17.06
N MET A 208 17.25 5.68 17.67
CA MET A 208 16.88 5.60 19.09
C MET A 208 18.11 5.61 20.00
N ASN A 209 19.21 4.99 19.54
CA ASN A 209 20.49 4.88 20.22
C ASN A 209 21.61 5.44 19.33
N PRO A 210 21.81 6.77 19.31
CA PRO A 210 22.79 7.41 18.45
C PRO A 210 24.23 7.02 18.83
N PRO A 211 25.16 7.08 17.86
CA PRO A 211 26.58 6.84 18.13
C PRO A 211 27.11 7.84 19.16
N GLY A 212 27.96 7.34 20.07
CA GLY A 212 28.45 8.11 21.22
C GLY A 212 27.53 8.07 22.44
N GLY A 213 26.32 7.51 22.33
CA GLY A 213 25.39 7.38 23.45
C GLY A 213 24.60 8.65 23.74
N LEU A 214 23.96 8.64 24.90
CA LEU A 214 23.07 9.69 25.41
C LEU A 214 23.64 10.21 26.73
N TRP A 215 23.44 11.50 26.99
CA TRP A 215 23.73 12.06 28.31
C TRP A 215 22.82 11.43 29.38
N ASP A 216 23.42 10.98 30.46
CA ASP A 216 22.78 10.38 31.64
C ASP A 216 22.39 11.44 32.69
N ASP A 217 23.10 12.57 32.72
CA ASP A 217 22.85 13.68 33.62
C ASP A 217 22.37 14.97 32.93
N GLY A 218 21.81 15.87 33.74
CA GLY A 218 21.38 17.21 33.34
C GLY A 218 22.34 18.29 33.82
N GLN A 219 23.65 18.11 33.67
CA GLN A 219 24.64 19.11 34.09
C GLN A 219 24.76 20.27 33.08
N THR A 220 25.34 21.39 33.54
CA THR A 220 25.44 22.66 32.79
C THR A 220 26.05 22.46 31.40
N GLY A 221 25.20 22.57 30.38
CA GLY A 221 25.58 22.52 28.97
C GLY A 221 24.84 21.44 28.16
N HIS A 222 24.33 20.40 28.81
CA HIS A 222 23.68 19.26 28.14
C HIS A 222 22.39 18.85 28.85
N VAL A 223 21.48 18.23 28.09
CA VAL A 223 20.19 17.76 28.59
C VAL A 223 20.23 16.24 28.59
N ALA A 224 19.84 15.61 29.70
CA ALA A 224 19.74 14.16 29.78
C ALA A 224 18.87 13.61 28.63
N GLY A 225 19.32 12.51 28.02
CA GLY A 225 18.67 11.88 26.88
C GLY A 225 18.92 12.58 25.53
N ASP A 226 19.73 13.64 25.49
CA ASP A 226 20.28 14.18 24.24
C ASP A 226 21.55 13.40 23.81
N PRO A 227 21.80 13.25 22.49
CA PRO A 227 22.99 12.56 21.98
C PRO A 227 24.30 13.25 22.38
N VAL A 228 25.28 12.49 22.89
CA VAL A 228 26.62 13.02 23.23
C VAL A 228 27.37 13.51 21.99
N LEU A 229 27.20 12.82 20.86
CA LEU A 229 27.81 13.25 19.59
C LEU A 229 27.29 14.62 19.13
N ARG A 230 26.08 15.01 19.53
CA ARG A 230 25.50 16.30 19.18
C ARG A 230 26.24 17.45 19.87
N SER A 231 26.57 17.30 21.16
CA SER A 231 27.30 18.34 21.89
C SER A 231 28.77 18.39 21.53
N SER A 232 29.41 17.23 21.39
CA SER A 232 30.84 17.16 21.06
C SER A 232 31.16 17.49 19.60
N HIS A 233 30.35 17.02 18.64
CA HIS A 233 30.62 17.15 17.21
C HIS A 233 29.34 17.39 16.39
N PRO A 234 28.75 18.60 16.46
CA PRO A 234 27.43 18.88 15.88
C PRO A 234 27.36 18.61 14.36
N SER A 235 28.42 18.89 13.61
CA SER A 235 28.48 18.62 12.16
C SER A 235 28.41 17.13 11.83
N ARG A 236 29.13 16.30 12.60
CA ARG A 236 29.12 14.83 12.42
C ARG A 236 27.76 14.26 12.80
N TYR A 237 27.17 14.75 13.87
CA TYR A 237 25.82 14.36 14.28
C TYR A 237 24.76 14.70 13.22
N ARG A 238 24.78 15.91 12.63
CA ARG A 238 23.84 16.30 11.57
C ARG A 238 23.96 15.40 10.34
N ALA A 239 25.20 15.15 9.88
CA ALA A 239 25.44 14.26 8.74
C ALA A 239 24.91 12.84 9.01
N PHE A 240 25.23 12.27 10.17
CA PHE A 240 24.71 10.98 10.59
C PHE A 240 23.17 10.98 10.63
N PHE A 241 22.55 11.95 11.29
CA PHE A 241 21.11 12.01 11.47
C PHE A 241 20.37 12.08 10.13
N TYR A 242 20.80 12.94 9.22
CA TYR A 242 20.13 13.10 7.92
C TYR A 242 20.29 11.87 7.04
N CYS A 243 21.49 11.29 6.93
CA CYS A 243 21.70 10.06 6.16
C CYS A 243 20.92 8.87 6.76
N ASN A 244 20.87 8.78 8.09
CA ASN A 244 20.16 7.71 8.77
C ASN A 244 18.64 7.81 8.56
N ALA A 245 18.08 9.03 8.68
CA ALA A 245 16.67 9.28 8.44
C ALA A 245 16.25 9.05 6.98
N THR A 246 17.05 9.49 6.01
CA THR A 246 16.75 9.22 4.59
C THR A 246 16.85 7.75 4.26
N SER A 247 17.83 7.03 4.80
CA SER A 247 17.97 5.58 4.61
C SER A 247 16.78 4.80 5.18
N PHE A 248 16.31 5.17 6.38
CA PHE A 248 15.10 4.59 6.98
C PHE A 248 13.88 4.80 6.08
N MET A 249 13.66 6.04 5.66
CA MET A 249 12.51 6.42 4.84
C MET A 249 12.54 5.78 3.46
N ALA A 250 13.71 5.77 2.80
CA ALA A 250 13.91 5.10 1.52
C ALA A 250 13.63 3.60 1.61
N SER A 251 14.07 2.95 2.70
CA SER A 251 13.82 1.54 2.95
C SER A 251 12.32 1.25 3.06
N LEU A 252 11.56 2.08 3.79
CA LEU A 252 10.11 1.94 3.88
C LEU A 252 9.40 2.17 2.54
N VAL A 253 9.83 3.15 1.75
CA VAL A 253 9.30 3.41 0.41
C VAL A 253 9.48 2.19 -0.50
N ILE A 254 10.67 1.56 -0.49
CA ILE A 254 10.95 0.36 -1.29
C ILE A 254 10.07 -0.81 -0.82
N MET A 255 10.00 -1.05 0.50
CA MET A 255 9.17 -2.12 1.05
C MET A 255 7.68 -1.93 0.70
N GLN A 256 7.20 -0.70 0.82
CA GLN A 256 5.81 -0.36 0.54
C GLN A 256 5.49 -0.44 -0.95
N TYR A 257 6.39 0.02 -1.82
CA TYR A 257 6.21 -0.08 -3.28
C TYR A 257 5.97 -1.54 -3.71
N TYR A 258 6.80 -2.47 -3.24
CA TYR A 258 6.62 -3.88 -3.55
C TYR A 258 5.29 -4.40 -3.01
N THR A 259 4.94 -4.05 -1.78
CA THR A 259 3.69 -4.45 -1.15
C THR A 259 2.47 -3.96 -1.95
N LEU A 260 2.43 -2.68 -2.31
CA LEU A 260 1.35 -2.07 -3.09
C LEU A 260 1.26 -2.65 -4.50
N ARG A 261 2.39 -2.78 -5.19
CA ARG A 261 2.43 -3.34 -6.55
C ARG A 261 1.87 -4.76 -6.59
N TYR A 262 2.15 -5.57 -5.58
CA TYR A 262 1.57 -6.92 -5.48
C TYR A 262 0.08 -6.91 -5.09
N ILE A 263 -0.38 -5.97 -4.26
CA ILE A 263 -1.79 -5.84 -3.88
C ILE A 263 -2.65 -5.42 -5.08
N PHE A 264 -2.29 -4.33 -5.76
CA PHE A 264 -3.12 -3.74 -6.82
C PHE A 264 -3.08 -4.55 -8.12
N ARG A 265 -1.94 -5.14 -8.48
CA ARG A 265 -1.85 -5.97 -9.69
C ARG A 265 -2.68 -7.25 -9.60
N ALA A 266 -2.99 -7.72 -8.40
CA ALA A 266 -3.95 -8.81 -8.20
C ALA A 266 -5.41 -8.37 -8.37
N ARG A 267 -5.72 -7.08 -8.16
CA ARG A 267 -7.08 -6.51 -8.23
C ARG A 267 -7.46 -6.14 -9.66
N GLY A 268 -6.54 -5.53 -10.42
CA GLY A 268 -6.74 -5.21 -11.85
C GLY A 268 -7.04 -6.45 -12.70
N GLY A 269 -6.39 -7.58 -12.42
CA GLY A 269 -6.68 -8.84 -13.10
C GLY A 269 -8.08 -9.42 -12.83
N ARG A 270 -8.70 -9.15 -11.67
CA ARG A 270 -10.09 -9.57 -11.41
C ARG A 270 -11.11 -8.67 -12.09
N ALA A 271 -10.90 -7.34 -12.05
CA ALA A 271 -11.80 -6.40 -12.71
C ALA A 271 -11.79 -6.58 -14.24
N GLY A 272 -10.61 -6.79 -14.83
CA GLY A 272 -10.47 -7.08 -16.26
C GLY A 272 -11.10 -8.41 -16.69
N ALA A 273 -10.98 -9.46 -15.88
CA ALA A 273 -11.62 -10.75 -16.16
C ALA A 273 -13.15 -10.67 -16.14
N VAL A 274 -13.72 -9.98 -15.15
CA VAL A 274 -15.18 -9.77 -15.05
C VAL A 274 -15.70 -8.91 -16.21
N GLY A 275 -14.95 -7.87 -16.59
CA GLY A 275 -15.27 -7.03 -17.75
C GLY A 275 -15.22 -7.79 -19.08
N ALA A 276 -14.23 -8.66 -19.27
CA ALA A 276 -14.11 -9.50 -20.46
C ALA A 276 -15.21 -10.57 -20.55
N GLU A 277 -15.63 -11.12 -19.41
CA GLU A 277 -16.71 -12.12 -19.34
C GLU A 277 -18.11 -11.48 -19.54
N LEU A 278 -18.29 -10.23 -19.13
CA LEU A 278 -19.47 -9.43 -19.49
C LEU A 278 -19.45 -9.02 -20.97
N ALA A 279 -18.28 -8.67 -21.53
CA ALA A 279 -18.14 -8.34 -22.94
C ALA A 279 -18.35 -9.56 -23.86
N SER A 280 -17.92 -10.75 -23.46
CA SER A 280 -18.16 -11.99 -24.22
C SER A 280 -19.63 -12.43 -24.17
N ARG A 281 -20.33 -12.18 -23.07
CA ARG A 281 -21.79 -12.38 -22.97
C ARG A 281 -22.60 -11.33 -23.74
N GLY A 282 -22.09 -10.10 -23.87
CA GLY A 282 -22.70 -9.05 -24.70
C GLY A 282 -22.39 -9.14 -26.19
N GLY A 283 -21.41 -9.95 -26.59
CA GLY A 283 -20.98 -10.11 -27.99
C GLY A 283 -21.81 -11.10 -28.82
N GLY A 284 -22.76 -11.80 -28.21
CA GLY A 284 -23.70 -12.67 -28.90
C GLY A 284 -24.92 -11.89 -29.38
N SER A 285 -25.10 -11.79 -30.70
CA SER A 285 -26.33 -11.33 -31.37
C SER A 285 -26.56 -9.81 -31.48
N ALA A 286 -25.82 -9.13 -32.36
CA ALA A 286 -26.27 -7.93 -33.06
C ALA A 286 -25.47 -7.64 -34.35
N ARG A 287 -25.17 -8.67 -35.16
CA ARG A 287 -24.82 -8.46 -36.58
C ARG A 287 -26.03 -8.77 -37.44
N SER A 288 -27.02 -7.89 -37.37
CA SER A 288 -27.94 -7.73 -38.48
C SER A 288 -28.34 -6.27 -38.59
N ARG A 289 -28.35 -5.79 -39.84
CA ARG A 289 -29.24 -4.71 -40.31
C ARG A 289 -28.86 -3.28 -39.92
N TRP A 290 -27.77 -2.79 -40.53
CA TRP A 290 -27.69 -1.38 -40.94
C TRP A 290 -27.24 -1.33 -42.40
N ARG A 291 -28.22 -1.34 -43.32
CA ARG A 291 -28.06 -0.80 -44.67
C ARG A 291 -28.73 0.58 -44.66
N SER A 292 -27.94 1.59 -44.98
CA SER A 292 -28.35 2.99 -45.13
C SER A 292 -29.37 3.14 -46.27
N PRO A 293 -30.51 3.83 -46.09
CA PRO A 293 -31.33 4.28 -47.21
C PRO A 293 -31.09 5.78 -47.44
N LEU A 294 -30.06 6.09 -48.22
CA LEU A 294 -29.85 7.41 -48.81
C LEU A 294 -29.59 7.23 -50.30
N THR A 295 -30.62 6.85 -51.04
CA THR A 295 -30.76 7.05 -52.50
C THR A 295 -32.06 6.38 -52.96
N ALA A 296 -33.09 7.19 -53.27
CA ALA A 296 -34.14 6.93 -54.27
C ALA A 296 -35.41 7.77 -53.97
N ALA A 297 -35.29 9.09 -54.07
CA ALA A 297 -36.44 9.96 -54.29
C ALA A 297 -36.57 10.18 -55.80
N ARG A 298 -37.46 9.46 -56.49
CA ARG A 298 -38.11 9.93 -57.73
C ARG A 298 -39.17 8.96 -58.26
N ARG A 299 -40.39 9.52 -58.44
CA ARG A 299 -41.44 9.13 -59.41
C ARG A 299 -42.12 7.77 -59.10
N ARG A 300 -43.43 7.65 -58.96
CA ARG A 300 -44.54 8.15 -59.79
C ARG A 300 -45.85 8.22 -58.98
N ARG A 301 -46.69 9.21 -59.36
CA ARG A 301 -48.11 9.34 -59.02
C ARG A 301 -48.98 8.35 -59.81
N GLY A 302 -50.08 7.89 -59.22
CA GLY A 302 -51.23 7.26 -59.88
C GLY A 302 -52.39 7.10 -58.86
N PRO A 303 -53.68 7.28 -59.23
CA PRO A 303 -54.72 7.73 -58.28
C PRO A 303 -55.81 6.69 -57.91
N VAL A 304 -56.31 6.85 -56.67
CA VAL A 304 -57.71 6.81 -56.16
C VAL A 304 -58.74 5.85 -56.80
N ALA A 305 -59.33 4.96 -55.99
CA ALA A 305 -60.79 4.83 -55.71
C ALA A 305 -61.05 3.72 -54.65
N VAL A 306 -61.63 4.03 -53.47
CA VAL A 306 -63.06 3.81 -53.06
C VAL A 306 -63.31 2.32 -52.71
N THR A 307 -63.69 1.88 -51.50
CA THR A 307 -64.83 2.21 -50.63
C THR A 307 -64.58 1.83 -49.16
N ALA A 308 -65.19 2.60 -48.24
CA ALA A 308 -65.30 2.30 -46.81
C ALA A 308 -66.53 1.40 -46.49
N ARG A 309 -66.40 0.51 -45.50
CA ARG A 309 -67.49 0.15 -44.57
C ARG A 309 -66.93 -0.47 -43.28
N ALA A 310 -67.39 0.02 -42.14
CA ALA A 310 -67.11 -0.43 -40.77
C ALA A 310 -68.28 -1.32 -40.25
N PRO A 311 -68.40 -1.62 -38.94
CA PRO A 311 -67.61 -2.55 -38.12
C PRO A 311 -68.49 -3.59 -37.39
N GLY A 312 -67.89 -4.60 -36.72
CA GLY A 312 -68.55 -5.32 -35.62
C GLY A 312 -68.10 -6.77 -35.34
N GLY A 313 -67.56 -6.99 -34.13
CA GLY A 313 -67.94 -8.12 -33.25
C GLY A 313 -67.12 -9.42 -33.26
N GLY A 314 -66.67 -9.83 -32.05
CA GLY A 314 -66.33 -11.21 -31.66
C GLY A 314 -64.82 -11.53 -31.59
N SER A 315 -64.17 -11.51 -30.41
CA SER A 315 -64.13 -12.52 -29.34
C SER A 315 -63.00 -13.57 -29.50
N ALA A 316 -62.30 -13.79 -28.38
CA ALA A 316 -61.44 -14.92 -27.97
C ALA A 316 -59.92 -14.90 -28.27
N GLY A 317 -59.14 -15.17 -27.21
CA GLY A 317 -57.75 -15.67 -27.26
C GLY A 317 -56.73 -14.90 -26.42
N SER A 318 -56.67 -15.13 -25.09
CA SER A 318 -55.55 -15.76 -24.34
C SER A 318 -54.14 -15.12 -24.49
N GLY A 319 -53.36 -14.82 -23.46
CA GLY A 319 -53.48 -15.08 -22.03
C GLY A 319 -52.23 -14.66 -21.24
N TRP A 320 -52.30 -14.96 -19.94
CA TRP A 320 -51.20 -15.23 -19.00
C TRP A 320 -50.28 -14.09 -18.54
N TRP A 321 -50.67 -13.44 -17.43
CA TRP A 321 -49.75 -13.09 -16.33
C TRP A 321 -50.51 -13.12 -14.98
N ARG A 322 -50.33 -14.16 -14.17
CA ARG A 322 -50.53 -14.06 -12.72
C ARG A 322 -49.83 -15.19 -11.94
N ARG A 323 -48.91 -14.75 -11.05
CA ARG A 323 -48.51 -15.28 -9.73
C ARG A 323 -47.99 -16.72 -9.58
N GLY A 324 -46.81 -16.81 -8.97
CA GLY A 324 -46.32 -18.00 -8.27
C GLY A 324 -45.13 -17.66 -7.38
N LEU A 325 -45.40 -17.29 -6.12
CA LEU A 325 -44.48 -17.36 -4.97
C LEU A 325 -45.12 -18.40 -4.03
N PRO A 326 -44.35 -19.36 -3.51
CA PRO A 326 -44.63 -19.80 -2.15
C PRO A 326 -43.38 -19.99 -1.28
N ALA A 327 -43.57 -19.59 -0.03
CA ALA A 327 -43.08 -20.16 1.24
C ALA A 327 -41.72 -20.90 1.27
N VAL A 328 -40.79 -20.32 2.03
CA VAL A 328 -39.68 -21.04 2.67
C VAL A 328 -40.19 -21.63 3.98
N GLU A 329 -40.22 -22.96 4.01
CA GLU A 329 -40.43 -23.81 5.17
C GLU A 329 -39.31 -23.56 6.21
N ALA A 330 -39.68 -23.22 7.44
CA ALA A 330 -38.78 -23.19 8.59
C ALA A 330 -38.84 -24.53 9.30
N GLN A 331 -37.76 -25.31 9.22
CA GLN A 331 -37.62 -26.59 9.92
C GLN A 331 -36.71 -26.39 11.14
N ALA A 332 -37.24 -26.72 12.32
CA ALA A 332 -36.60 -26.62 13.61
C ALA A 332 -35.47 -27.67 13.79
N PRO A 333 -34.42 -27.40 14.58
CA PRO A 333 -33.56 -28.45 15.14
C PRO A 333 -34.10 -28.89 16.50
N GLY A 334 -34.49 -30.17 16.58
CA GLY A 334 -34.81 -30.87 17.83
C GLY A 334 -33.59 -31.02 18.74
N GLY A 335 -33.87 -31.02 20.03
CA GLY A 335 -32.88 -31.15 21.10
C GLY A 335 -32.19 -32.52 21.13
N GLY A 336 -30.94 -32.49 21.56
CA GLY A 336 -30.15 -33.64 21.97
C GLY A 336 -29.39 -33.27 23.24
N THR A 337 -29.70 -34.01 24.29
CA THR A 337 -29.34 -33.85 25.70
C THR A 337 -27.94 -34.42 26.02
N VAL A 338 -27.18 -33.70 26.84
CA VAL A 338 -26.27 -34.10 27.95
C VAL A 338 -25.56 -35.46 27.92
N ALA A 339 -24.22 -35.44 28.03
CA ALA A 339 -23.38 -36.01 29.12
C ALA A 339 -21.89 -35.81 28.74
N GLN A 340 -21.16 -34.99 29.50
CA GLN A 340 -20.07 -35.37 30.42
C GLN A 340 -18.86 -36.03 29.75
#